data_AF-R7T3V5-F1
#
_entry.id   AF-R7T3V5-F1
#
_cell.length_a   1.000
_cell.length_b   1.000
_cell.length_c   1.000
_cell.angle_alpha   90.00
_cell.angle_beta   90.00
_cell.angle_gamma   90.00
#
_symmetry.space_group_name_H-M   'P 1'
#
loop_
_entity.id
_entity.type
_entity.pdbx_description
1 polymer ?
#
loop_
_entity_poly.entity_id
_entity_poly.type
_entity_poly.pdbx_seq_one_letter_code
_entity_poly.pdbx_strand_id
1 'polypeptide(L)'
;MTQTISSLPAVFLQMKEADEFVDITLVFGKQRIACHKVILAGMCDYFRRMFLTNMLERGSQEVVLNDISASTGVLLVEYLYSG
;
A
#
# COMPACT_ATOMS: atom_id res chain seq x y z
N MET A 1 -15.99 -12.01 16.79
CA MET A 1 -14.65 -11.57 17.21
C MET A 1 -14.49 -10.15 16.71
N THR A 2 -14.63 -9.19 17.61
CA THR A 2 -14.58 -7.75 17.32
C THR A 2 -13.19 -7.43 16.80
N GLN A 3 -13.06 -7.07 15.51
CA GLN A 3 -11.82 -6.49 15.02
C GLN A 3 -11.72 -5.10 15.63
N THR A 4 -10.85 -4.95 16.63
CA THR A 4 -10.47 -3.65 17.15
C THR A 4 -9.82 -2.89 16.00
N ILE A 5 -10.46 -1.83 15.51
CA ILE A 5 -9.84 -0.91 14.55
C ILE A 5 -8.78 -0.14 15.33
N SER A 6 -7.56 -0.68 15.37
CA SER A 6 -6.40 0.07 15.83
C SER A 6 -6.02 1.03 14.70
N SER A 7 -6.12 2.33 14.94
CA SER A 7 -5.65 3.35 14.00
C SER A 7 -4.15 3.19 13.78
N LEU A 8 -3.72 3.43 12.54
CA LEU A 8 -2.30 3.36 12.21
C LEU A 8 -1.58 4.54 12.86
N PRO A 9 -0.50 4.32 13.65
CA PRO A 9 0.27 5.42 14.22
C PRO A 9 0.82 6.36 13.13
N ALA A 10 0.74 7.67 13.36
CA ALA A 10 1.18 8.70 12.41
C ALA A 10 2.65 8.56 11.96
N VAL A 11 3.49 7.88 12.75
CA VAL A 11 4.89 7.58 12.41
C VAL A 11 5.02 6.80 11.11
N PHE A 12 4.07 5.91 10.77
CA PHE A 12 4.15 5.14 9.53
C PHE A 12 3.89 5.99 8.29
N LEU A 13 3.08 7.05 8.41
CA LEU A 13 2.92 8.04 7.34
C LEU A 13 4.21 8.84 7.16
N GLN A 14 4.84 9.28 8.25
CA GLN A 14 6.12 9.99 8.21
C GLN A 14 7.23 9.13 7.58
N MET A 15 7.31 7.85 7.94
CA MET A 15 8.25 6.89 7.34
C MET A 15 8.01 6.75 5.83
N LYS A 16 6.75 6.70 5.39
CA LYS A 16 6.41 6.65 3.96
C LYS A 16 6.84 7.94 3.23
N GLU A 17 6.58 9.11 3.82
CA GLU A 17 6.97 10.40 3.24
C GLU A 17 8.50 10.56 3.15
N ALA A 18 9.24 9.90 4.05
CA ALA A 18 10.70 9.85 4.06
C ALA A 18 11.30 8.70 3.21
N ASP A 19 10.48 7.91 2.50
CA ASP A 19 10.88 6.69 1.78
C ASP A 19 11.66 5.67 2.66
N GLU A 20 11.39 5.64 3.96
CA GLU A 20 12.02 4.73 4.91
C GLU A 20 11.32 3.36 4.88
N PHE A 21 12.08 2.27 4.69
CA PHE A 21 11.58 0.89 4.71
C PHE A 21 10.49 0.54 3.68
N VAL A 22 10.24 1.42 2.71
CA VAL A 22 9.35 1.14 1.57
C VAL A 22 9.85 -0.06 0.77
N ASP A 23 8.94 -0.99 0.46
CA ASP A 23 9.27 -2.28 -0.16
C ASP A 23 8.40 -2.61 -1.37
N ILE A 24 7.50 -1.69 -1.74
CA ILE A 24 6.70 -1.73 -2.97
C ILE A 24 6.47 -0.34 -3.55
N THR A 25 6.41 -0.26 -4.87
CA THR A 25 5.90 0.88 -5.63
C THR A 25 4.58 0.51 -6.30
N LEU A 26 3.51 1.23 -5.98
CA LEU A 26 2.25 1.15 -6.72
C LEU A 26 2.24 2.15 -7.86
N VAL A 27 1.79 1.72 -9.03
CA VAL A 27 1.74 2.56 -10.23
C VAL A 27 0.31 2.70 -10.71
N PHE A 28 -0.16 3.95 -10.72
CA PHE A 28 -1.48 4.35 -11.17
C PHE A 28 -1.35 5.27 -12.38
N GLY A 29 -1.41 4.69 -13.58
CA GLY A 29 -1.10 5.40 -14.82
C GLY A 29 0.33 5.97 -14.81
N LYS A 30 0.46 7.30 -14.70
CA LYS A 30 1.76 7.99 -14.65
C LYS A 30 2.28 8.21 -13.22
N GLN A 31 1.45 8.00 -12.20
CA GLN A 31 1.83 8.24 -10.81
C GLN A 31 2.50 6.99 -10.23
N ARG A 32 3.62 7.18 -9.53
CA ARG A 32 4.35 6.12 -8.82
C ARG A 32 4.37 6.46 -7.34
N ILE A 33 4.04 5.51 -6.49
CA ILE A 33 3.91 5.72 -5.04
C ILE A 33 4.67 4.61 -4.31
N ALA A 34 5.79 4.97 -3.69
CA ALA A 34 6.51 4.09 -2.77
C ALA A 34 5.73 3.96 -1.46
N CYS A 35 5.63 2.73 -0.95
CA CYS A 35 4.85 2.40 0.23
C CYS A 35 5.28 1.04 0.84
N HIS A 36 4.63 0.68 1.95
CA HIS A 36 4.91 -0.51 2.74
C HIS A 36 3.86 -1.58 2.47
N LYS A 37 4.27 -2.75 1.97
CA LYS A 37 3.36 -3.90 1.77
C LYS A 37 2.65 -4.29 3.05
N VAL A 38 3.36 -4.29 4.17
CA VAL A 38 2.81 -4.72 5.47
C VAL A 38 1.66 -3.83 5.93
N ILE A 39 1.77 -2.51 5.71
CA ILE A 39 0.72 -1.55 6.04
C ILE A 39 -0.48 -1.77 5.11
N LEU A 40 -0.26 -1.81 3.80
CA LEU A 40 -1.33 -2.05 2.82
C LEU A 40 -2.05 -3.39 3.05
N ALA A 41 -1.32 -4.46 3.36
CA ALA A 41 -1.87 -5.79 3.64
C ALA A 41 -2.63 -5.85 4.97
N GLY A 42 -2.22 -5.07 5.97
CA GLY A 42 -2.93 -4.97 7.25
C GLY A 42 -4.25 -4.22 7.11
N MET A 43 -4.29 -3.21 6.26
CA MET A 43 -5.44 -2.30 6.10
C MET A 43 -6.39 -2.71 4.98
N CYS A 44 -5.99 -3.57 4.05
CA CYS A 44 -6.79 -3.96 2.89
C CYS A 44 -6.57 -5.42 2.47
N ASP A 45 -7.64 -6.22 2.56
CA ASP A 45 -7.61 -7.64 2.18
C ASP A 45 -7.23 -7.89 0.70
N TYR A 46 -7.53 -6.95 -0.19
CA TYR A 46 -7.10 -7.04 -1.59
C TYR A 46 -5.58 -7.05 -1.70
N PHE A 47 -4.91 -6.06 -1.10
CA PHE A 47 -3.45 -5.97 -1.08
C PHE A 47 -2.84 -7.16 -0.33
N ARG A 48 -3.46 -7.61 0.77
CA ARG A 48 -3.03 -8.81 1.50
C ARG A 48 -2.99 -10.04 0.60
N ARG A 49 -4.08 -10.33 -0.10
CA ARG A 49 -4.16 -11.48 -1.01
C ARG A 49 -3.18 -11.33 -2.16
N MET A 50 -3.14 -10.16 -2.78
CA MET A 50 -2.25 -9.86 -3.90
C MET A 50 -0.79 -10.07 -3.53
N PHE A 51 -0.34 -9.60 -2.36
CA PHE A 51 1.05 -9.79 -1.94
C PHE A 51 1.35 -11.24 -1.55
N LEU A 52 0.42 -11.97 -0.94
CA LEU A 52 0.64 -13.39 -0.63
C LEU A 52 0.75 -14.26 -1.90
N THR A 53 0.02 -13.93 -2.97
CA THR A 53 0.05 -14.70 -4.22
C THR A 53 1.19 -14.26 -5.14
N ASN A 54 1.39 -12.96 -5.35
CA ASN A 54 2.40 -12.45 -6.30
C ASN A 54 3.84 -12.43 -5.76
N MET A 55 4.06 -12.47 -4.43
CA MET A 55 5.42 -12.47 -3.87
C MET A 55 6.19 -13.75 -4.20
N LEU A 56 5.52 -14.90 -4.31
CA LEU A 56 6.16 -16.18 -4.66
C LEU A 56 6.63 -16.21 -6.12
N GLU A 57 5.94 -15.52 -7.02
CA GLU A 57 6.15 -15.70 -8.46
C GLU A 57 7.07 -14.66 -9.11
N ARG A 58 7.29 -13.46 -8.53
CA ARG A 58 7.81 -12.34 -9.33
C ARG A 58 8.98 -11.51 -8.82
N GLY A 59 9.32 -11.47 -7.53
CA GLY A 59 10.44 -10.62 -7.05
C GLY A 59 10.37 -9.12 -7.42
N SER A 60 9.30 -8.67 -8.08
CA SER A 60 9.12 -7.32 -8.58
C SER A 60 8.69 -6.42 -7.44
N GLN A 61 9.38 -5.29 -7.28
CA GLN A 61 9.07 -4.26 -6.30
C GLN A 61 8.05 -3.24 -6.85
N GLU A 62 7.39 -3.54 -7.97
CA GLU A 62 6.44 -2.66 -8.63
C GLU A 62 5.15 -3.40 -9.03
N VAL A 63 4.00 -2.77 -8.74
CA VAL A 63 2.66 -3.25 -9.11
C VAL A 63 1.92 -2.16 -9.87
N VAL A 64 1.50 -2.46 -11.10
CA VAL A 64 0.70 -1.56 -11.95
C VAL A 64 -0.79 -1.87 -11.75
N LEU A 65 -1.56 -0.85 -11.40
CA LEU A 65 -3.01 -0.91 -11.19
C LEU A 65 -3.70 -0.10 -12.29
N ASN A 66 -4.06 -0.76 -13.40
CA ASN A 66 -4.61 -0.10 -14.59
C ASN A 66 -6.07 0.34 -14.43
N ASP A 67 -6.83 -0.31 -13.54
CA ASP A 67 -8.27 -0.06 -13.36
C ASP A 67 -8.57 1.07 -12.36
N ILE A 68 -7.53 1.72 -11.83
CA ILE A 68 -7.64 2.79 -10.83
C ILE A 68 -6.97 4.05 -11.38
N SER A 69 -7.72 5.15 -11.41
CA SER A 69 -7.18 6.44 -11.85
C SER A 69 -6.06 6.91 -10.91
N ALA A 70 -5.12 7.71 -11.44
CA ALA A 70 -4.00 8.24 -10.65
C ALA A 70 -4.43 8.97 -9.38
N SER A 71 -5.45 9.84 -9.47
CA SER A 71 -5.97 10.59 -8.33
C SER A 71 -6.64 9.69 -7.30
N THR A 72 -7.44 8.71 -7.74
CA THR A 72 -8.05 7.72 -6.85
C THR A 72 -7.00 6.86 -6.15
N GLY A 73 -5.94 6.47 -6.86
CA GLY A 73 -4.84 5.68 -6.31
C GLY A 73 -4.09 6.40 -5.20
N VAL A 74 -3.80 7.70 -5.38
CA VAL A 74 -3.18 8.53 -4.34
C VAL A 74 -4.06 8.60 -3.10
N LEU A 75 -5.35 8.94 -3.26
CA LEU A 75 -6.30 9.03 -2.15
C LEU A 75 -6.48 7.70 -1.42
N LEU A 76 -6.50 6.59 -2.17
CA LEU A 76 -6.56 5.25 -1.59
C LEU A 76 -5.36 4.98 -0.69
N VAL A 77 -4.14 5.29 -1.15
CA VAL A 77 -2.94 5.07 -0.34
C VAL A 77 -2.94 5.99 0.88
N GLU A 78 -3.32 7.25 0.75
CA GLU A 78 -3.45 8.18 1.89
C GLU A 78 -4.44 7.65 2.94
N TYR A 79 -5.61 7.20 2.50
CA TYR A 79 -6.62 6.61 3.37
C TYR A 79 -6.09 5.38 4.13
N LEU A 80 -5.32 4.52 3.47
CA LEU A 80 -4.73 3.33 4.11
C LEU A 80 -3.67 3.68 5.16
N TYR A 81 -3.06 4.86 5.08
CA TYR A 81 -2.07 5.32 6.06
C TYR A 81 -2.67 6.19 7.18
N SER A 82 -3.88 6.74 7.01
CA SER A 82 -4.54 7.55 8.04
C SER A 82 -5.27 6.72 9.10
N GLY A 83 -5.66 5.48 8.78
CA GLY A 83 -6.44 4.62 9.68
C GLY A 83 -7.93 4.91 9.64
#